data_AF-A0A7X8UW90-F1
#
_entry.id   AF-A0A7X8UW90-F1
#
_cell.length_a   1.000
_cell.length_b   1.000
_cell.length_c   1.000
_cell.angle_alpha   90.00
_cell.angle_beta   90.00
_cell.angle_gamma   90.00
#
_symmetry.space_group_name_H-M   'P 1'
#
loop_
_entity.id
_entity.type
_entity.pdbx_description
1 polymer ?
#
loop_
_entity_poly.entity_id
_entity_poly.type
_entity_poly.pdbx_seq_one_letter_code
_entity_poly.pdbx_strand_id
1 'polypeptide(L)'
;MKTDEIVKLTRENIAAFLAENAGPVDPYDGPQKRREPRWPFPGAVEVYPCSANGSVQWLGTLRNVSASGLGMSCERYLKPEMLVDISFHMPDASFYGKAVVRYCQQVRNEFMCGVEFLFED
;
A
#
# COMPACT_ATOMS: atom_id res chain seq x y z
N MET A 1 3.82 -18.80 17.41
CA MET A 1 4.34 -17.70 16.57
C MET A 1 4.29 -18.22 15.15
N LYS A 2 3.26 -17.86 14.37
CA LYS A 2 3.25 -18.16 12.94
C LYS A 2 4.31 -17.25 12.32
N THR A 3 5.19 -17.83 11.52
CA THR A 3 6.27 -17.11 10.84
C THR A 3 5.66 -16.05 9.93
N ASP A 4 6.24 -14.85 9.86
CA ASP A 4 5.87 -13.82 8.88
C ASP A 4 6.00 -14.42 7.47
N GLU A 5 4.88 -14.68 6.79
CA GLU A 5 4.93 -15.14 5.41
C GLU A 5 5.23 -13.94 4.50
N ILE A 6 6.30 -14.03 3.71
CA ILE A 6 6.60 -13.09 2.64
C ILE A 6 5.82 -13.57 1.41
N VAL A 7 4.80 -12.81 1.02
CA VAL A 7 3.79 -13.19 0.04
C VAL A 7 3.87 -12.27 -1.18
N LYS A 8 3.87 -12.86 -2.39
CA LYS A 8 3.75 -12.07 -3.62
C LYS A 8 2.39 -11.35 -3.62
N LEU A 9 2.41 -10.06 -3.94
CA LEU A 9 1.21 -9.26 -4.09
C LEU A 9 0.46 -9.67 -5.37
N THR A 10 -0.54 -10.52 -5.19
CA THR A 10 -1.54 -10.87 -6.20
C THR A 10 -2.92 -10.40 -5.73
N ARG A 11 -3.88 -10.36 -6.65
CA ARG A 11 -5.26 -9.97 -6.32
C ARG A 11 -5.87 -10.94 -5.30
N GLU A 12 -5.61 -12.23 -5.47
CA GLU A 12 -6.12 -13.31 -4.63
C GLU A 12 -5.55 -13.22 -3.23
N ASN A 13 -4.23 -13.05 -3.10
CA ASN A 13 -3.56 -13.06 -1.81
C ASN A 13 -3.99 -11.88 -0.92
N ILE A 14 -4.03 -10.66 -1.48
CA ILE A 14 -4.45 -9.49 -0.72
C ILE A 14 -5.95 -9.54 -0.39
N ALA A 15 -6.79 -10.04 -1.30
CA ALA A 15 -8.22 -10.17 -1.06
C ALA A 15 -8.52 -11.21 0.03
N ALA A 16 -7.87 -12.38 -0.01
CA ALA A 16 -8.00 -13.41 1.01
C ALA A 16 -7.56 -12.89 2.38
N PHE A 17 -6.38 -12.24 2.43
CA PHE A 17 -5.87 -11.64 3.66
C PHE A 17 -6.83 -10.60 4.24
N LEU A 18 -7.36 -9.69 3.42
CA LEU A 18 -8.31 -8.68 3.88
C LEU A 18 -9.64 -9.30 4.34
N ALA A 19 -10.13 -10.34 3.67
CA ALA A 19 -11.37 -11.02 4.07
C ALA A 19 -11.24 -11.67 5.47
N GLU A 20 -10.06 -12.20 5.79
CA GLU A 20 -9.79 -12.82 7.09
C GLU A 20 -9.53 -11.79 8.20
N ASN A 21 -8.92 -10.64 7.89
CA ASN A 21 -8.36 -9.74 8.90
C ASN A 21 -9.08 -8.39 9.05
N ALA A 22 -9.66 -7.84 7.98
CA ALA A 22 -10.14 -6.46 7.99
C ALA A 22 -11.40 -6.24 8.84
N GLY A 23 -12.11 -7.32 9.18
CA GLY A 23 -13.42 -7.26 9.82
C GLY A 23 -14.44 -6.47 8.96
N PRO A 24 -15.59 -6.09 9.53
CA PRO A 24 -16.52 -5.18 8.87
C PRO A 24 -15.86 -3.80 8.74
N VAL A 25 -15.68 -3.34 7.50
CA VAL A 25 -15.18 -1.99 7.22
C VAL A 25 -16.36 -1.07 6.93
N ASP A 26 -16.45 0.03 7.68
CA ASP A 26 -17.51 1.02 7.46
C ASP A 26 -17.46 1.57 6.03
N PRO A 27 -18.63 1.78 5.39
CA PRO A 27 -18.70 2.47 4.12
C PRO A 27 -18.06 3.84 4.22
N TYR A 28 -17.23 4.20 3.24
CA TYR A 28 -16.60 5.52 3.20
C TYR A 28 -17.64 6.61 2.92
N ASP A 29 -17.85 7.51 3.89
CA ASP A 29 -18.83 8.62 3.84
C ASP A 29 -18.28 9.90 3.18
N GLY A 30 -17.34 9.75 2.23
CA GLY A 30 -16.75 10.90 1.53
C GLY A 30 -17.39 11.17 0.16
N PRO A 31 -17.16 12.36 -0.42
CA PRO A 31 -17.78 12.78 -1.68
C PRO A 31 -17.32 11.98 -2.92
N GLN A 32 -16.28 11.15 -2.78
CA GLN A 32 -15.73 10.33 -3.85
C GLN A 32 -16.21 8.88 -3.70
N LYS A 33 -16.81 8.33 -4.76
CA LYS A 33 -17.17 6.91 -4.84
C LYS A 33 -15.89 6.06 -4.81
N ARG A 34 -15.56 5.49 -3.65
CA ARG A 34 -14.55 4.43 -3.57
C ARG A 34 -15.13 3.16 -4.15
N ARG A 35 -14.33 2.46 -4.97
CA ARG A 35 -14.72 1.15 -5.51
C ARG A 35 -14.60 0.04 -4.46
N GLU A 36 -13.72 0.22 -3.47
CA GLU A 36 -13.42 -0.77 -2.45
C GLU A 36 -13.26 -0.11 -1.06
N PRO A 37 -13.70 -0.78 0.02
CA PRO A 37 -13.41 -0.36 1.39
C PRO A 37 -11.90 -0.44 1.66
N ARG A 38 -11.40 0.42 2.56
CA ARG A 38 -9.98 0.42 2.95
C ARG A 38 -9.86 0.11 4.43
N TRP A 39 -9.14 -0.94 4.76
CA TRP A 39 -8.85 -1.33 6.13
C TRP A 39 -7.77 -0.40 6.71
N PRO A 40 -8.06 0.37 7.78
CA PRO A 40 -7.07 1.21 8.43
C PRO A 40 -6.11 0.34 9.26
N PHE A 41 -4.83 0.34 8.90
CA PHE A 41 -3.80 -0.39 9.62
C PHE A 41 -2.47 0.39 9.60
N PRO A 42 -1.88 0.70 10.77
CA PRO A 42 -0.54 1.27 10.85
C PRO A 42 0.50 0.17 10.67
N GLY A 43 1.20 0.18 9.53
CA GLY A 43 2.26 -0.77 9.20
C GLY A 43 3.44 -0.06 8.54
N ALA A 44 4.56 -0.77 8.37
CA ALA A 44 5.69 -0.25 7.61
C ALA A 44 5.48 -0.51 6.11
N VAL A 45 5.87 0.45 5.28
CA VAL A 45 5.93 0.34 3.82
C VAL A 45 7.34 0.70 3.37
N GLU A 46 7.93 -0.13 2.54
CA GLU A 46 9.16 0.18 1.83
C GLU A 46 8.84 0.43 0.35
N VAL A 47 9.43 1.47 -0.20
CA VAL A 47 9.21 1.91 -1.57
C VAL A 47 10.56 1.97 -2.28
N TYR A 48 10.63 1.27 -3.40
CA TYR A 48 11.81 1.20 -4.25
C TYR A 48 11.44 1.79 -5.61
N PRO A 49 11.90 3.01 -5.93
CA PRO A 49 11.64 3.60 -7.23
C PRO A 49 12.26 2.74 -8.33
N CYS A 50 11.48 2.36 -9.35
CA CYS A 50 11.97 1.50 -10.42
C CYS A 50 13.17 2.12 -11.17
N SER A 51 13.34 3.44 -11.13
CA SER A 51 14.48 4.16 -11.71
C SER A 51 15.79 4.04 -10.92
N ALA A 52 15.77 3.46 -9.72
CA ALA A 52 16.90 3.46 -8.79
C ALA A 52 17.66 2.12 -8.71
N ASN A 53 17.39 1.16 -9.62
CA ASN A 53 18.03 -0.16 -9.65
C ASN A 53 18.00 -0.91 -8.30
N GLY A 54 16.99 -0.67 -7.46
CA GLY A 54 16.87 -1.25 -6.12
C GLY A 54 17.85 -0.72 -5.07
N SER A 55 18.72 0.23 -5.42
CA SER A 55 19.73 0.80 -4.51
C SER A 55 19.20 1.87 -3.55
N VAL A 56 18.00 2.39 -3.84
CA VAL A 56 17.36 3.43 -3.04
C VAL A 56 16.06 2.88 -2.48
N GLN A 57 16.01 2.82 -1.16
CA GLN A 57 14.83 2.47 -0.39
C GLN A 57 14.30 3.72 0.30
N TRP A 58 12.99 3.95 0.20
CA TRP A 58 12.28 4.95 0.97
C TRP A 58 11.30 4.26 1.92
N LEU A 59 11.22 4.78 3.15
CA LEU A 59 10.31 4.25 4.16
C LEU A 59 9.04 5.12 4.22
N GLY A 60 7.92 4.46 4.45
CA GLY A 60 6.62 5.07 4.69
C GLY A 60 5.86 4.33 5.78
N THR A 61 4.82 4.97 6.27
CA THR A 61 3.87 4.39 7.22
C THR A 61 2.57 4.09 6.48
N LEU A 62 2.17 2.83 6.41
CA LEU A 62 0.86 2.41 5.94
C LEU A 62 -0.21 3.07 6.80
N ARG A 63 -1.22 3.63 6.15
CA ARG A 63 -2.38 4.25 6.81
C ARG A 63 -3.63 3.44 6.58
N ASN A 64 -3.76 2.87 5.38
CA ASN A 64 -4.87 2.03 4.99
C ASN A 64 -4.53 1.21 3.75
N VAL A 65 -5.20 0.07 3.59
CA VAL A 65 -5.04 -0.84 2.45
C VAL A 65 -6.40 -1.35 1.95
N SER A 66 -6.54 -1.52 0.64
CA SER A 66 -7.66 -2.21 -0.02
C SER A 66 -7.12 -3.31 -0.95
N ALA A 67 -8.01 -4.06 -1.57
CA ALA A 67 -7.61 -5.10 -2.52
C ALA A 67 -6.88 -4.53 -3.75
N SER A 68 -7.11 -3.26 -4.10
CA SER A 68 -6.51 -2.60 -5.27
C SER A 68 -5.37 -1.64 -4.97
N GLY A 69 -5.07 -1.32 -3.72
CA GLY A 69 -4.04 -0.31 -3.43
C GLY A 69 -3.89 0.00 -1.95
N LEU A 70 -3.01 0.97 -1.65
CA LEU A 70 -2.79 1.43 -0.28
C LEU A 70 -2.60 2.95 -0.21
N GLY A 71 -2.87 3.50 0.97
CA GLY A 71 -2.50 4.85 1.36
C GLY A 71 -1.40 4.81 2.41
N MET A 72 -0.36 5.60 2.22
CA MET A 72 0.76 5.72 3.15
C MET A 72 1.13 7.19 3.40
N SER A 73 1.82 7.46 4.49
CA SER A 73 2.60 8.69 4.65
C SER A 73 4.08 8.41 4.43
N CYS A 74 4.80 9.36 3.85
CA CYS A 74 6.24 9.26 3.60
C CYS A 74 6.93 10.63 3.68
N GLU A 75 8.25 10.64 3.89
CA GLU A 75 9.04 11.87 3.99
C GLU A 75 9.37 12.50 2.63
N ARG A 76 9.18 11.75 1.54
CA ARG A 76 9.59 12.14 0.19
C ARG A 76 8.40 12.22 -0.74
N TYR A 77 8.43 13.23 -1.61
CA TYR A 77 7.48 13.34 -2.69
C TYR A 77 7.66 12.22 -3.71
N LEU A 78 6.58 11.50 -4.00
CA LEU A 78 6.50 10.49 -5.05
C LEU A 78 5.71 11.07 -6.21
N LYS A 79 6.32 11.13 -7.40
CA LYS A 79 5.65 11.71 -8.57
C LYS A 79 4.45 10.83 -8.96
N PRO A 80 3.25 11.40 -9.22
CA PRO A 80 2.15 10.66 -9.84
C PRO A 80 2.59 9.96 -11.13
N GLU A 81 2.00 8.79 -11.40
CA GLU A 81 2.35 7.86 -12.47
C GLU A 81 3.76 7.25 -12.37
N MET A 82 4.49 7.49 -11.27
CA MET A 82 5.74 6.78 -10.98
C MET A 82 5.45 5.31 -10.67
N LEU A 83 6.16 4.42 -11.37
CA LEU A 83 6.23 3.00 -11.06
C LEU A 83 7.21 2.77 -9.90
N VAL A 84 6.77 1.97 -8.94
CA VAL A 84 7.53 1.62 -7.75
C VAL A 84 7.40 0.12 -7.49
N ASP A 85 8.48 -0.52 -7.05
CA ASP A 85 8.38 -1.75 -6.29
C ASP A 85 8.06 -1.38 -4.84
N ILE A 86 7.16 -2.13 -4.21
CA ILE A 86 6.72 -1.90 -2.83
C ILE A 86 6.80 -3.18 -2.03
N SER A 87 7.10 -3.05 -0.75
CA SER A 87 6.82 -4.06 0.27
C SER A 87 6.05 -3.41 1.40
N PHE A 88 5.12 -4.14 2.03
CA PHE A 88 4.41 -3.63 3.20
C PHE A 88 4.09 -4.74 4.18
N HIS A 89 4.11 -4.39 5.47
CA HIS A 89 4.01 -5.34 6.57
C HIS A 89 2.66 -5.22 7.26
N MET A 90 1.97 -6.36 7.36
CA MET A 90 0.69 -6.56 8.05
C MET A 90 0.90 -7.57 9.20
N PRO A 91 -0.06 -7.74 10.14
CA PRO A 91 0.15 -8.55 11.35
C PRO A 91 0.65 -9.98 11.14
N ASP A 92 0.18 -10.65 10.08
CA ASP A 92 0.48 -12.06 9.81
C ASP A 92 1.10 -12.29 8.41
N ALA A 93 1.39 -11.21 7.67
CA ALA A 93 1.91 -11.30 6.31
C ALA A 93 2.68 -10.05 5.90
N SER A 94 3.73 -10.24 5.11
CA SER A 94 4.41 -9.16 4.40
C SER A 94 4.19 -9.33 2.91
N PHE A 95 3.70 -8.30 2.24
CA PHE A 95 3.44 -8.34 0.79
C PHE A 95 4.56 -7.64 0.03
N TYR A 96 4.90 -8.15 -1.16
CA TYR A 96 5.81 -7.47 -2.09
C TYR A 96 5.27 -7.50 -3.52
N GLY A 97 5.44 -6.41 -4.26
CA GLY A 97 5.00 -6.31 -5.65
C GLY A 97 5.21 -4.94 -6.26
N LYS A 98 4.49 -4.67 -7.36
CA LYS A 98 4.57 -3.40 -8.09
C LYS A 98 3.36 -2.53 -7.80
N ALA A 99 3.56 -1.22 -7.86
CA ALA A 99 2.49 -0.26 -7.78
C ALA A 99 2.78 0.98 -8.63
N VAL A 100 1.72 1.74 -8.91
CA VAL A 100 1.81 3.06 -9.53
C VAL A 100 1.30 4.12 -8.54
N VAL A 101 2.04 5.21 -8.42
CA VAL A 101 1.64 6.34 -7.58
C VAL A 101 0.46 7.06 -8.24
N ARG A 102 -0.69 7.13 -7.57
CA ARG A 102 -1.89 7.82 -8.08
C ARG A 102 -2.00 9.26 -7.60
N TYR A 103 -1.56 9.52 -6.39
CA TYR A 103 -1.44 10.88 -5.87
C TYR A 103 -0.37 10.95 -4.79
N CYS A 104 0.24 12.12 -4.65
CA CYS A 104 1.14 12.43 -3.55
C CYS A 104 0.97 13.91 -3.21
N GLN A 105 0.55 14.22 -1.99
CA GLN A 105 0.28 15.59 -1.56
C GLN A 105 0.98 15.87 -0.24
N GLN A 106 1.64 17.02 -0.14
CA GLN A 106 2.20 17.47 1.12
C GLN A 106 1.08 17.78 2.12
N VAL A 107 1.15 17.18 3.29
CA VAL A 107 0.25 17.41 4.42
C VAL A 107 1.12 17.65 5.65
N ARG A 108 1.18 18.90 6.10
CA ARG A 108 2.11 19.35 7.16
C ARG A 108 3.56 19.08 6.77
N ASN A 109 4.25 18.21 7.51
CA ASN A 109 5.67 17.89 7.36
C ASN A 109 5.91 16.56 6.62
N GLU A 110 4.86 15.91 6.15
CA GLU A 110 4.93 14.63 5.44
C GLU A 110 4.19 14.71 4.10
N PHE A 111 4.34 13.67 3.28
CA PHE A 111 3.56 13.47 2.08
C PHE A 111 2.57 12.35 2.28
N MET A 112 1.29 12.61 2.01
CA MET A 112 0.26 11.60 1.91
C MET A 112 0.24 11.06 0.48
N CYS A 113 0.50 9.77 0.34
CA CYS A 113 0.61 9.11 -0.94
C CYS A 113 -0.41 7.98 -1.07
N GLY A 114 -1.09 7.92 -2.21
CA GLY A 114 -1.88 6.75 -2.60
C GLY A 114 -1.24 6.05 -3.78
N VAL A 115 -1.15 4.73 -3.68
CA VAL A 115 -0.65 3.88 -4.75
C VAL A 115 -1.72 2.85 -5.14
N GLU A 116 -1.70 2.47 -6.40
CA GLU A 116 -2.53 1.40 -6.96
C GLU A 116 -1.65 0.21 -7.30
N PHE A 117 -2.06 -0.98 -6.90
CA PHE A 117 -1.31 -2.21 -7.12
C PHE A 117 -1.33 -2.59 -8.60
N LEU A 118 -0.16 -3.00 -9.09
CA LEU A 118 0.02 -3.58 -10.42
C LEU A 118 0.21 -5.08 -10.23
N PHE A 119 -0.85 -5.83 -10.54
CA PHE A 119 -0.80 -7.28 -10.49
C PHE A 119 -0.20 -7.82 -11.78
N GLU A 120 0.81 -8.68 -11.63
CA GLU A 120 1.30 -9.54 -12.70
C GLU A 120 0.55 -10.86 -12.54
N ASP A 121 -0.57 -10.99 -13.27
CA ASP A 121 -1.37 -12.22 -13.35
C ASP A 121 -0.51 -13.42 -13.82
#